data_AF-A0A6P0XRJ0-F1
#
_entry.id   AF-A0A6P0XRJ0-F1
#
_cell.length_a   1.000
_cell.length_b   1.000
_cell.length_c   1.000
_cell.angle_alpha   90.00
_cell.angle_beta   90.00
_cell.angle_gamma   90.00
#
_symmetry.space_group_name_H-M   'P 1'
#
loop_
_entity.id
_entity.type
_entity.pdbx_description
1 polymer ?
#
loop_
_entity_poly.entity_id
_entity_poly.type
_entity_poly.pdbx_seq_one_letter_code
_entity_poly.pdbx_strand_id
1 'polypeptide(L)'
;VVGAGDEGIVSIWDVSGKEIVKWKANPREKVLSISFSPNGKFIGTVGNEDVVRLWDISGKQITTFKGHQGWVNSISFSWDGKLIATAGADQTARIWNISGEEQAILEGNQNVVSTVRFSADGKQVITAGWDGTIRLWNLSGNQINKWQAHRDKIRILDITNDGKYLATADDESLVKIWDISGEKKQEFSSYQNGIYALSFSPDGEYLVTGGMDGTVKVWDLQGRQIAEFNDEKGAIWGISFGKDGKVVIGGHEGLAQLWKFRELDALLNDGCEWLQGYMKSHSNDVEIRDVCQDK
;
A
#
# COMPACT_ATOMS: atom_id res chain seq x y z
N VAL A 1 -7.78 8.36 7.12
CA VAL A 1 -7.93 7.30 6.10
C VAL A 1 -8.38 7.94 4.82
N VAL A 2 -7.87 7.53 3.65
CA VAL A 2 -8.43 7.93 2.35
C VAL A 2 -8.75 6.69 1.55
N GLY A 3 -9.84 6.75 0.79
CA GLY A 3 -10.32 5.66 -0.03
C GLY A 3 -10.96 6.20 -1.29
N ALA A 4 -10.90 5.39 -2.33
CA ALA A 4 -11.50 5.67 -3.61
C ALA A 4 -11.95 4.35 -4.25
N GLY A 5 -12.79 4.41 -5.27
CA GLY A 5 -13.25 3.21 -5.94
C GLY A 5 -13.95 3.48 -7.27
N ASP A 6 -14.83 2.54 -7.64
CA ASP A 6 -15.43 2.45 -8.97
C ASP A 6 -16.35 3.63 -9.32
N GLU A 7 -16.92 4.28 -8.31
CA GLU A 7 -17.74 5.47 -8.53
C GLU A 7 -16.90 6.73 -8.77
N GLY A 8 -15.56 6.65 -8.80
CA GLY A 8 -14.69 7.82 -9.00
C GLY A 8 -14.79 8.86 -7.87
N ILE A 9 -15.36 8.45 -6.73
CA ILE A 9 -15.48 9.24 -5.52
C ILE A 9 -14.25 9.00 -4.66
N VAL A 10 -13.72 10.07 -4.09
CA VAL A 10 -12.71 10.01 -3.03
C VAL A 10 -13.36 10.48 -1.74
N SER A 11 -13.09 9.75 -0.66
CA SER A 11 -13.57 10.07 0.67
C SER A 11 -12.42 9.99 1.67
N ILE A 12 -12.43 10.90 2.64
CA ILE A 12 -11.47 10.96 3.74
C ILE A 12 -12.24 10.75 5.03
N TRP A 13 -11.76 9.83 5.86
CA TRP A 13 -12.31 9.56 7.19
C TRP A 13 -11.25 9.81 8.27
N ASP A 14 -11.70 10.20 9.46
CA ASP A 14 -10.86 10.10 10.65
C ASP A 14 -10.75 8.63 11.11
N VAL A 15 -9.91 8.39 12.11
CA VAL A 15 -9.68 7.04 12.66
C VAL A 15 -10.87 6.50 13.46
N SER A 16 -11.87 7.33 13.77
CA SER A 16 -13.13 6.89 14.37
C SER A 16 -14.14 6.40 13.33
N GLY A 17 -13.84 6.56 12.04
CA GLY A 17 -14.71 6.19 10.92
C GLY A 17 -15.64 7.32 10.48
N LYS A 18 -15.51 8.54 11.03
CA LYS A 18 -16.30 9.68 10.60
C LYS A 18 -15.77 10.23 9.29
N GLU A 19 -16.64 10.34 8.29
CA GLU A 19 -16.33 11.00 7.02
C GLU A 19 -16.09 12.50 7.25
N ILE A 20 -14.92 12.98 6.85
CA ILE A 20 -14.48 14.37 6.97
C ILE A 20 -14.80 15.13 5.68
N VAL A 21 -14.42 14.57 4.53
CA VAL A 21 -14.57 15.19 3.21
C VAL A 21 -14.85 14.10 2.17
N LYS A 22 -15.73 14.42 1.21
CA LYS A 22 -16.06 13.57 0.06
C LYS A 22 -16.21 14.41 -1.20
N TRP A 23 -15.61 13.97 -2.30
CA TRP A 23 -15.74 14.63 -3.59
C TRP A 23 -15.65 13.65 -4.76
N LYS A 24 -16.11 14.10 -5.93
CA LYS A 24 -15.98 13.35 -7.18
C LYS A 24 -14.64 13.69 -7.83
N ALA A 25 -13.66 12.78 -7.73
CA ALA A 25 -12.34 12.96 -8.31
C ALA A 25 -12.31 12.60 -9.80
N ASN A 26 -13.11 11.62 -10.19
CA ASN A 26 -13.27 11.20 -11.57
C ASN A 26 -14.77 11.09 -11.91
N PRO A 27 -15.31 11.98 -12.77
CA PRO A 27 -16.74 11.99 -13.07
C PRO A 27 -17.18 10.87 -14.03
N ARG A 28 -16.26 10.24 -14.78
CA ARG A 28 -16.61 9.28 -15.84
C ARG A 28 -16.18 7.85 -15.55
N GLU A 29 -15.28 7.63 -14.60
CA GLU A 29 -14.59 6.35 -14.49
C GLU A 29 -14.05 6.06 -13.07
N LYS A 30 -13.55 4.84 -12.89
CA LYS A 30 -12.94 4.31 -11.67
C LYS A 30 -11.68 5.08 -11.27
N VAL A 31 -11.43 5.20 -9.96
CA VAL A 31 -10.11 5.57 -9.41
C VAL A 31 -9.39 4.28 -9.02
N LEU A 32 -8.26 4.01 -9.67
CA LEU A 32 -7.49 2.77 -9.49
C LEU A 32 -6.45 2.88 -8.39
N SER A 33 -5.90 4.08 -8.16
CA SER A 33 -4.90 4.29 -7.12
C SER A 33 -4.97 5.72 -6.58
N ILE A 34 -4.61 5.84 -5.30
CA ILE A 34 -4.60 7.09 -4.55
C ILE A 34 -3.34 7.15 -3.69
N SER A 35 -2.76 8.34 -3.53
CA SER A 35 -1.62 8.54 -2.63
C SER A 35 -1.73 9.87 -1.91
N PHE A 36 -1.42 9.88 -0.62
CA PHE A 36 -1.16 11.13 0.09
C PHE A 36 0.25 11.63 -0.21
N SER A 37 0.42 12.96 -0.17
CA SER A 37 1.74 13.55 -0.01
C SER A 37 2.26 13.26 1.41
N PRO A 38 3.58 13.15 1.62
CA PRO A 38 4.16 12.85 2.94
C PRO A 38 3.77 13.85 4.04
N ASN A 39 3.59 15.12 3.66
CA ASN A 39 3.13 16.19 4.55
C ASN A 39 1.62 16.20 4.81
N GLY A 40 0.85 15.29 4.19
CA GLY A 40 -0.59 15.14 4.36
C GLY A 40 -1.44 16.28 3.77
N LYS A 41 -0.86 17.18 2.98
CA LYS A 41 -1.57 18.35 2.42
C LYS A 41 -2.22 18.09 1.07
N PHE A 42 -1.72 17.10 0.33
CA PHE A 42 -2.18 16.80 -1.01
C PHE A 42 -2.53 15.33 -1.18
N ILE A 43 -3.41 15.08 -2.14
CA ILE A 43 -3.81 13.74 -2.58
C ILE A 43 -3.65 13.68 -4.09
N GLY A 44 -2.97 12.64 -4.57
CA GLY A 44 -2.89 12.30 -5.98
C GLY A 44 -3.87 11.17 -6.31
N THR A 45 -4.59 11.28 -7.42
CA THR A 45 -5.54 10.24 -7.88
C THR A 45 -5.30 9.88 -9.34
N VAL A 46 -5.41 8.59 -9.65
CA VAL A 46 -5.28 8.04 -11.00
C VAL A 46 -6.34 6.97 -11.26
N GLY A 47 -6.64 6.66 -12.52
CA GLY A 47 -7.72 5.74 -12.87
C GLY A 47 -7.78 5.36 -14.35
N ASN A 48 -8.98 5.01 -14.84
CA ASN A 48 -9.18 4.63 -16.26
C ASN A 48 -9.12 5.82 -17.25
N GLU A 49 -8.71 6.99 -16.78
CA GLU A 49 -8.43 8.14 -17.66
C GLU A 49 -6.92 8.26 -17.86
N ASP A 50 -6.53 8.97 -18.91
CA ASP A 50 -5.15 9.33 -19.26
C ASP A 50 -4.59 10.49 -18.43
N VAL A 51 -5.28 10.83 -17.35
CA VAL A 51 -5.05 12.04 -16.56
C VAL A 51 -4.80 11.69 -15.10
N VAL A 52 -3.76 12.32 -14.56
CA VAL A 52 -3.47 12.33 -13.13
C VAL A 52 -4.00 13.64 -12.54
N ARG A 53 -4.57 13.60 -11.34
CA ARG A 53 -5.07 14.80 -10.64
C ARG A 53 -4.46 14.94 -9.26
N LEU A 54 -4.11 16.17 -8.91
CA LEU A 54 -3.66 16.57 -7.58
C LEU A 54 -4.77 17.39 -6.91
N TRP A 55 -5.07 17.07 -5.67
CA TRP A 55 -6.09 17.72 -4.85
C TRP A 55 -5.47 18.21 -3.55
N ASP A 56 -6.03 19.27 -2.98
CA ASP A 56 -5.85 19.52 -1.55
C ASP A 56 -6.80 18.65 -0.71
N ILE A 57 -6.58 18.62 0.60
CA ILE A 57 -7.41 17.84 1.53
C ILE A 57 -8.87 18.31 1.65
N SER A 58 -9.22 19.46 1.07
CA SER A 58 -10.62 19.94 1.00
C SER A 58 -11.36 19.41 -0.23
N GLY A 59 -10.67 18.67 -1.11
CA GLY A 59 -11.22 18.15 -2.36
C GLY A 59 -11.15 19.16 -3.52
N LYS A 60 -10.43 20.28 -3.36
CA LYS A 60 -10.20 21.21 -4.46
C LYS A 60 -9.07 20.71 -5.34
N GLN A 61 -9.31 20.63 -6.65
CA GLN A 61 -8.29 20.27 -7.62
C GLN A 61 -7.24 21.39 -7.73
N ILE A 62 -5.97 21.02 -7.58
CA ILE A 62 -4.81 21.93 -7.63
C ILE A 62 -4.14 21.87 -8.99
N THR A 63 -3.85 20.64 -9.46
CA THR A 63 -3.05 20.40 -10.67
C THR A 63 -3.63 19.22 -11.45
N THR A 64 -3.40 19.23 -12.76
CA THR A 64 -3.69 18.12 -13.67
C THR A 64 -2.42 17.79 -14.45
N PHE A 65 -2.06 16.51 -14.50
CA PHE A 65 -0.91 16.03 -15.27
C PHE A 65 -1.43 15.26 -16.48
N LYS A 66 -0.99 15.67 -17.67
CA LYS A 66 -1.40 15.08 -18.95
C LYS A 66 -0.17 14.59 -19.69
N GLY A 67 -0.23 13.38 -20.22
CA GLY A 67 0.86 12.81 -21.01
C GLY A 67 0.72 11.32 -21.24
N HIS A 68 0.16 10.59 -20.26
CA HIS A 68 -0.15 9.17 -20.42
C HIS A 68 -1.12 8.92 -21.59
N GLN A 69 -1.08 7.73 -22.17
CA GLN A 69 -1.96 7.31 -23.26
C GLN A 69 -2.79 6.09 -22.83
N GLY A 70 -3.91 6.33 -22.15
CA GLY A 70 -4.76 5.29 -21.56
C GLY A 70 -4.65 5.26 -20.05
N TRP A 71 -5.09 4.16 -19.42
CA TRP A 71 -5.27 4.10 -17.97
C TRP A 71 -3.98 4.35 -17.20
N VAL A 72 -4.09 5.08 -16.10
CA VAL A 72 -3.00 5.26 -15.14
C VAL A 72 -3.29 4.41 -13.92
N ASN A 73 -2.50 3.35 -13.74
CA ASN A 73 -2.74 2.28 -12.78
C ASN A 73 -2.25 2.63 -11.37
N SER A 74 -1.17 3.41 -11.26
CA SER A 74 -0.53 3.68 -9.98
C SER A 74 0.07 5.07 -9.89
N ILE A 75 0.13 5.58 -8.67
CA ILE A 75 0.70 6.88 -8.31
C ILE A 75 1.47 6.77 -7.00
N SER A 76 2.60 7.46 -6.91
CA SER A 76 3.42 7.54 -5.70
C SER A 76 4.02 8.95 -5.58
N PHE A 77 4.02 9.53 -4.37
CA PHE A 77 4.78 10.74 -4.07
C PHE A 77 6.22 10.39 -3.66
N SER A 78 7.17 11.26 -3.99
CA SER A 78 8.49 11.23 -3.35
C SER A 78 8.37 11.58 -1.87
N TRP A 79 9.29 11.08 -1.04
CA TRP A 79 9.31 11.33 0.41
C TRP A 79 9.46 12.81 0.79
N ASP A 80 10.08 13.62 -0.05
CA ASP A 80 10.14 15.07 0.13
C ASP A 80 8.89 15.81 -0.38
N GLY A 81 7.96 15.10 -1.02
CA GLY A 81 6.69 15.59 -1.54
C GLY A 81 6.81 16.51 -2.76
N LYS A 82 7.97 16.58 -3.41
CA LYS A 82 8.21 17.47 -4.56
C LYS A 82 7.92 16.83 -5.90
N LEU A 83 7.99 15.51 -5.96
CA LEU A 83 7.79 14.73 -7.18
C LEU A 83 6.64 13.75 -7.02
N ILE A 84 6.05 13.40 -8.15
CA ILE A 84 5.05 12.36 -8.31
C ILE A 84 5.54 11.41 -9.39
N ALA A 85 5.43 10.11 -9.17
CA ALA A 85 5.67 9.08 -10.16
C ALA A 85 4.34 8.38 -10.47
N THR A 86 4.06 8.16 -11.75
CA THR A 86 2.84 7.49 -12.22
C THR A 86 3.17 6.34 -13.16
N ALA A 87 2.35 5.30 -13.18
CA ALA A 87 2.50 4.11 -14.03
C ALA A 87 1.26 3.89 -14.90
N GLY A 88 1.45 3.63 -16.20
CA GLY A 88 0.38 3.60 -17.19
C GLY A 88 0.24 2.29 -17.96
N ALA A 89 -0.95 2.11 -18.55
CA ALA A 89 -1.25 1.09 -19.55
C ALA A 89 -0.52 1.35 -20.88
N ASP A 90 -0.03 2.56 -21.10
CA ASP A 90 0.85 2.94 -22.21
C ASP A 90 2.28 2.39 -22.09
N GLN A 91 2.54 1.50 -21.12
CA GLN A 91 3.84 0.87 -20.88
C GLN A 91 4.92 1.85 -20.43
N THR A 92 4.53 3.05 -20.02
CA THR A 92 5.44 4.05 -19.45
C THR A 92 5.16 4.23 -17.96
N ALA A 93 6.19 4.63 -17.25
CA ALA A 93 6.01 5.41 -16.04
C ALA A 93 6.53 6.84 -16.28
N ARG A 94 6.00 7.82 -15.55
CA ARG A 94 6.34 9.23 -15.73
C ARG A 94 6.65 9.87 -14.38
N ILE A 95 7.60 10.79 -14.37
CA ILE A 95 7.95 11.58 -13.19
C ILE A 95 7.51 13.01 -13.44
N TRP A 96 6.83 13.59 -12.47
CA TRP A 96 6.28 14.94 -12.52
C TRP A 96 6.76 15.75 -11.32
N ASN A 97 6.91 17.06 -11.50
CA ASN A 97 6.93 17.96 -10.34
C ASN A 97 5.49 18.31 -9.93
N ILE A 98 5.27 18.78 -8.71
CA ILE A 98 3.92 19.12 -8.20
C ILE A 98 3.15 20.18 -9.01
N SER A 99 3.85 20.97 -9.84
CA SER A 99 3.28 22.01 -10.69
C SER A 99 2.66 21.46 -11.96
N GLY A 100 2.84 20.17 -12.27
CA GLY A 100 2.27 19.54 -13.46
C GLY A 100 3.26 19.27 -14.58
N GLU A 101 4.53 19.66 -14.42
CA GLU A 101 5.54 19.54 -15.46
C GLU A 101 6.15 18.13 -15.43
N GLU A 102 6.21 17.50 -16.60
CA GLU A 102 6.89 16.24 -16.80
C GLU A 102 8.41 16.42 -16.73
N GLN A 103 9.05 15.72 -15.80
CA GLN A 103 10.49 15.76 -15.58
C GLN A 103 11.20 14.63 -16.34
N ALA A 104 10.55 13.47 -16.47
CA ALA A 104 11.09 12.32 -17.18
C ALA A 104 10.01 11.32 -17.59
N ILE A 105 10.26 10.60 -18.69
CA ILE A 105 9.52 9.41 -19.10
C ILE A 105 10.42 8.18 -18.88
N LEU A 106 9.89 7.15 -18.24
CA LEU A 106 10.57 5.89 -17.94
C LEU A 106 10.19 4.86 -19.00
N GLU A 107 10.87 4.91 -20.14
CA GLU A 107 10.63 4.04 -21.30
C GLU A 107 11.45 2.75 -21.24
N GLY A 108 10.85 1.63 -21.66
CA GLY A 108 11.52 0.31 -21.70
C GLY A 108 10.74 -0.84 -21.05
N ASN A 109 9.60 -0.54 -20.40
CA ASN A 109 8.64 -1.60 -20.04
C ASN A 109 8.04 -2.18 -21.33
N GLN A 110 7.85 -3.51 -21.35
CA GLN A 110 7.41 -4.23 -22.54
C GLN A 110 5.91 -4.54 -22.50
N ASN A 111 5.23 -4.08 -21.46
CA ASN A 111 3.81 -4.24 -21.23
C ASN A 111 3.35 -3.20 -20.19
N VAL A 112 2.05 -3.23 -19.85
CA VAL A 112 1.42 -2.36 -18.84
C VAL A 112 2.25 -2.28 -17.56
N VAL A 113 2.51 -1.05 -17.11
CA VAL A 113 3.12 -0.81 -15.80
C VAL A 113 2.00 -0.77 -14.78
N SER A 114 1.98 -1.74 -13.87
CA SER A 114 0.91 -1.89 -12.89
C SER A 114 1.14 -1.07 -11.63
N THR A 115 2.41 -0.84 -11.27
CA THR A 115 2.78 -0.19 -10.01
C THR A 115 4.04 0.64 -10.15
N VAL A 116 4.10 1.71 -9.35
CA VAL A 116 5.27 2.58 -9.21
C VAL A 116 5.48 2.98 -7.75
N ARG A 117 6.74 3.04 -7.34
CA ARG A 117 7.16 3.51 -6.01
C ARG A 117 8.42 4.37 -6.11
N PHE A 118 8.52 5.40 -5.27
CA PHE A 118 9.82 6.00 -4.99
C PHE A 118 10.61 5.13 -4.01
N SER A 119 11.92 5.08 -4.23
CA SER A 119 12.88 4.59 -3.23
C SER A 119 12.87 5.47 -1.98
N ALA A 120 13.26 4.89 -0.83
CA ALA A 120 13.31 5.58 0.46
C ALA A 120 14.17 6.86 0.46
N ASP A 121 15.25 6.88 -0.31
CA ASP A 121 16.12 8.06 -0.44
C ASP A 121 15.61 9.10 -1.45
N GLY A 122 14.52 8.79 -2.16
CA GLY A 122 13.88 9.66 -3.15
C GLY A 122 14.66 9.82 -4.46
N LYS A 123 15.77 9.09 -4.66
CA LYS A 123 16.66 9.27 -5.84
C LYS A 123 16.35 8.33 -6.99
N GLN A 124 15.53 7.32 -6.73
CA GLN A 124 15.16 6.30 -7.70
C GLN A 124 13.65 6.07 -7.72
N VAL A 125 13.16 5.64 -8.88
CA VAL A 125 11.80 5.14 -9.07
C VAL A 125 11.88 3.65 -9.39
N ILE A 126 10.94 2.89 -8.84
CA ILE A 126 10.82 1.45 -9.02
C ILE A 126 9.50 1.19 -9.73
N THR A 127 9.55 0.45 -10.84
CA THR A 127 8.35 0.03 -11.57
C THR A 127 8.26 -1.47 -11.62
N ALA A 128 7.04 -1.98 -11.63
CA ALA A 128 6.74 -3.36 -11.95
C ALA A 128 5.47 -3.45 -12.78
N GLY A 129 5.33 -4.53 -13.56
CA GLY A 129 4.28 -4.60 -14.56
C GLY A 129 3.98 -6.00 -15.09
N TRP A 130 3.19 -6.01 -16.16
CA TRP A 130 2.66 -7.22 -16.78
C TRP A 130 3.68 -7.99 -17.61
N ASP A 131 4.90 -7.47 -17.76
CA ASP A 131 6.03 -8.22 -18.31
C ASP A 131 6.78 -9.05 -17.24
N GLY A 132 6.30 -9.05 -16.00
CA GLY A 132 6.84 -9.85 -14.90
C GLY A 132 8.16 -9.33 -14.33
N THR A 133 8.59 -8.13 -14.74
CA THR A 133 9.89 -7.57 -14.35
C THR A 133 9.78 -6.42 -13.37
N ILE A 134 10.82 -6.25 -12.55
CA ILE A 134 11.04 -5.06 -11.75
C ILE A 134 12.15 -4.25 -12.43
N ARG A 135 11.97 -2.93 -12.49
CA ARG A 135 12.97 -1.99 -13.01
C ARG A 135 13.22 -0.86 -12.03
N LEU A 136 14.48 -0.47 -11.92
CA LEU A 136 14.94 0.69 -11.14
C LEU A 136 15.39 1.77 -12.13
N TRP A 137 14.98 3.00 -11.85
CA TRP A 137 15.23 4.16 -12.71
C TRP A 137 15.84 5.29 -11.89
N ASN A 138 16.76 6.04 -12.48
CA ASN A 138 17.10 7.35 -11.91
C ASN A 138 16.02 8.39 -12.26
N LEU A 139 16.08 9.55 -11.61
CA LEU A 139 15.09 10.62 -11.85
C LEU A 139 15.19 11.29 -13.23
N SER A 140 16.26 11.00 -13.99
CA SER A 140 16.42 11.48 -15.37
C SER A 140 15.82 10.55 -16.42
N GLY A 141 15.25 9.41 -16.01
CA GLY A 141 14.61 8.46 -16.91
C GLY A 141 15.46 7.27 -17.34
N ASN A 142 16.69 7.17 -16.87
CA ASN A 142 17.57 6.07 -17.26
C ASN A 142 17.32 4.84 -16.37
N GLN A 143 17.16 3.67 -17.00
CA GLN A 143 17.10 2.40 -16.30
C GLN A 143 18.48 2.07 -15.69
N ILE A 144 18.53 1.91 -14.37
CA ILE A 144 19.74 1.56 -13.62
C ILE A 144 19.86 0.04 -13.45
N ASN A 145 18.73 -0.64 -13.21
CA ASN A 145 18.68 -2.08 -12.98
C ASN A 145 17.37 -2.67 -13.49
N LYS A 146 17.39 -3.98 -13.80
CA LYS A 146 16.24 -4.76 -14.24
C LYS A 146 16.43 -6.23 -13.88
N TRP A 147 15.39 -6.87 -13.36
CA TRP A 147 15.37 -8.31 -13.20
C TRP A 147 13.98 -8.91 -13.42
N GLN A 148 13.96 -10.20 -13.78
CA GLN A 148 12.72 -10.97 -13.88
C GLN A 148 12.30 -11.41 -12.48
N ALA A 149 11.19 -10.88 -11.98
CA ALA A 149 10.68 -11.25 -10.66
C ALA A 149 9.68 -12.40 -10.74
N HIS A 150 8.77 -12.35 -11.71
CA HIS A 150 7.69 -13.33 -11.89
C HIS A 150 7.61 -13.79 -13.33
N ARG A 151 7.10 -15.00 -13.58
CA ARG A 151 6.82 -15.47 -14.96
C ARG A 151 5.56 -14.82 -15.51
N ASP A 152 4.62 -14.53 -14.61
CA ASP A 152 3.36 -13.88 -14.90
C ASP A 152 3.37 -12.39 -14.52
N LYS A 153 2.21 -11.77 -14.69
CA LYS A 153 2.01 -10.34 -14.50
C LYS A 153 2.16 -9.97 -13.04
N ILE A 154 3.01 -8.98 -12.75
CA ILE A 154 3.05 -8.38 -11.42
C ILE A 154 1.85 -7.45 -11.30
N ARG A 155 1.03 -7.67 -10.27
CA ARG A 155 -0.14 -6.83 -9.96
C ARG A 155 0.23 -5.65 -9.09
N ILE A 156 1.07 -5.91 -8.09
CA ILE A 156 1.42 -4.91 -7.09
C ILE A 156 2.84 -5.12 -6.58
N LEU A 157 3.45 -4.01 -6.18
CA LEU A 157 4.76 -3.91 -5.58
C LEU A 157 4.67 -2.89 -4.45
N ASP A 158 5.30 -3.18 -3.33
CA ASP A 158 5.57 -2.21 -2.28
C ASP A 158 7.03 -2.29 -1.80
N ILE A 159 7.48 -1.24 -1.13
CA ILE A 159 8.85 -1.12 -0.60
C ILE A 159 8.80 -0.79 0.88
N THR A 160 9.75 -1.32 1.65
CA THR A 160 9.93 -0.93 3.06
C THR A 160 10.36 0.54 3.17
N ASN A 161 10.02 1.19 4.29
CA ASN A 161 10.36 2.61 4.51
C ASN A 161 11.88 2.87 4.56
N ASP A 162 12.69 1.88 4.93
CA ASP A 162 14.16 1.94 4.88
C ASP A 162 14.73 1.71 3.48
N GLY A 163 13.89 1.31 2.51
CA GLY A 163 14.26 1.04 1.13
C GLY A 163 15.01 -0.27 0.91
N LYS A 164 15.14 -1.12 1.94
CA LYS A 164 15.95 -2.32 1.89
C LYS A 164 15.28 -3.47 1.13
N TYR A 165 13.97 -3.61 1.29
CA TYR A 165 13.21 -4.72 0.74
C TYR A 165 12.07 -4.27 -0.16
N LEU A 166 11.80 -5.08 -1.17
CA LEU A 166 10.66 -4.98 -2.06
C LEU A 166 9.82 -6.25 -1.94
N ALA A 167 8.51 -6.11 -1.94
CA ALA A 167 7.60 -7.24 -2.05
C ALA A 167 6.78 -7.09 -3.32
N THR A 168 6.62 -8.19 -4.05
CA THR A 168 5.78 -8.25 -5.26
C THR A 168 4.80 -9.39 -5.18
N ALA A 169 3.64 -9.18 -5.78
CA ALA A 169 2.60 -10.19 -5.93
C ALA A 169 2.15 -10.29 -7.38
N ASP A 170 1.98 -11.52 -7.85
CA ASP A 170 1.53 -11.83 -9.21
C ASP A 170 0.07 -12.35 -9.26
N ASP A 171 -0.40 -12.64 -10.47
CA ASP A 171 -1.74 -13.19 -10.73
C ASP A 171 -1.96 -14.57 -10.09
N GLU A 172 -0.90 -15.34 -9.86
CA GLU A 172 -0.94 -16.69 -9.29
C GLU A 172 -0.83 -16.68 -7.76
N SER A 173 -1.07 -15.52 -7.12
CA SER A 173 -1.02 -15.33 -5.67
C SER A 173 0.36 -15.59 -5.05
N LEU A 174 1.43 -15.53 -5.84
CA LEU A 174 2.78 -15.74 -5.38
C LEU A 174 3.36 -14.41 -4.89
N VAL A 175 3.72 -14.36 -3.61
CA VAL A 175 4.45 -13.25 -3.03
C VAL A 175 5.93 -13.56 -3.08
N LYS A 176 6.73 -12.60 -3.54
CA LYS A 176 8.20 -12.66 -3.46
C LYS A 176 8.75 -11.42 -2.78
N ILE A 177 9.70 -11.63 -1.88
CA ILE A 177 10.46 -10.57 -1.21
C ILE A 177 11.86 -10.54 -1.79
N TRP A 178 12.34 -9.35 -2.10
CA TRP A 178 13.62 -9.07 -2.74
C TRP A 178 14.37 -8.05 -1.91
N ASP A 179 15.70 -8.09 -1.96
CA ASP A 179 16.45 -6.86 -1.67
C ASP A 179 16.49 -5.95 -2.90
N ILE A 180 16.88 -4.69 -2.68
CA ILE A 180 16.96 -3.68 -3.75
C ILE A 180 18.01 -4.00 -4.83
N SER A 181 18.94 -4.92 -4.58
CA SER A 181 19.93 -5.37 -5.56
C SER A 181 19.34 -6.35 -6.59
N GLY A 182 18.16 -6.92 -6.28
CA GLY A 182 17.46 -7.90 -7.10
C GLY A 182 17.64 -9.34 -6.60
N GLU A 183 18.22 -9.56 -5.42
CA GLU A 183 18.34 -10.89 -4.82
C GLU A 183 17.01 -11.27 -4.16
N LYS A 184 16.46 -12.43 -4.54
CA LYS A 184 15.24 -12.97 -3.91
C LYS A 184 15.58 -13.48 -2.52
N LYS A 185 14.90 -12.95 -1.49
CA LYS A 185 15.06 -13.35 -0.09
C LYS A 185 14.03 -14.36 0.35
N GLN A 186 12.79 -14.23 -0.13
CA GLN A 186 11.70 -15.11 0.27
C GLN A 186 10.66 -15.27 -0.85
N GLU A 187 9.94 -16.39 -0.82
CA GLU A 187 8.83 -16.71 -1.71
C GLU A 187 7.78 -17.53 -0.97
N PHE A 188 6.50 -17.19 -1.12
CA PHE A 188 5.39 -17.93 -0.54
C PHE A 188 4.07 -17.64 -1.28
N SER A 189 3.15 -18.60 -1.25
CA SER A 189 1.79 -18.42 -1.78
C SER A 189 0.86 -17.95 -0.66
N SER A 190 0.07 -16.90 -0.92
CA SER A 190 -0.84 -16.34 0.09
C SER A 190 -2.30 -16.79 -0.07
N TYR A 191 -2.79 -16.84 -1.32
CA TYR A 191 -4.18 -17.14 -1.67
C TYR A 191 -4.26 -18.16 -2.81
N GLN A 192 -5.48 -18.59 -3.12
CA GLN A 192 -5.78 -19.39 -4.32
C GLN A 192 -6.29 -18.54 -5.50
N ASN A 193 -6.73 -17.29 -5.26
CA ASN A 193 -7.52 -16.49 -6.22
C ASN A 193 -6.96 -15.07 -6.49
N GLY A 194 -5.64 -14.87 -6.42
CA GLY A 194 -4.97 -13.62 -6.76
C GLY A 194 -4.86 -12.64 -5.59
N ILE A 195 -3.78 -11.85 -5.60
CA ILE A 195 -3.51 -10.78 -4.63
C ILE A 195 -3.74 -9.44 -5.33
N TYR A 196 -4.63 -8.62 -4.79
CA TYR A 196 -4.93 -7.30 -5.34
C TYR A 196 -4.32 -6.16 -4.51
N ALA A 197 -4.03 -6.42 -3.24
CA ALA A 197 -3.50 -5.43 -2.33
C ALA A 197 -2.31 -6.00 -1.53
N LEU A 198 -1.27 -5.19 -1.36
CA LEU A 198 -0.03 -5.56 -0.69
C LEU A 198 0.59 -4.30 -0.08
N SER A 199 0.99 -4.35 1.19
CA SER A 199 1.66 -3.24 1.85
C SER A 199 2.59 -3.70 2.98
N PHE A 200 3.76 -3.08 3.11
CA PHE A 200 4.63 -3.27 4.27
C PHE A 200 4.13 -2.50 5.50
N SER A 201 4.41 -3.03 6.68
CA SER A 201 4.29 -2.27 7.93
C SER A 201 5.33 -1.14 7.99
N PRO A 202 5.09 -0.07 8.77
CA PRO A 202 6.00 1.08 8.81
C PRO A 202 7.40 0.75 9.33
N ASP A 203 7.53 -0.25 10.22
CA ASP A 203 8.78 -0.80 10.73
C ASP A 203 9.48 -1.75 9.74
N GLY A 204 8.77 -2.18 8.69
CA GLY A 204 9.26 -3.12 7.68
C GLY A 204 9.32 -4.58 8.14
N GLU A 205 8.78 -4.92 9.31
CA GLU A 205 8.85 -6.30 9.85
C GLU A 205 7.74 -7.21 9.30
N TYR A 206 6.65 -6.61 8.85
CA TYR A 206 5.46 -7.32 8.41
C TYR A 206 5.01 -6.91 7.01
N LEU A 207 4.34 -7.84 6.35
CA LEU A 207 3.66 -7.61 5.09
C LEU A 207 2.18 -7.94 5.28
N VAL A 208 1.30 -7.09 4.79
CA VAL A 208 -0.13 -7.40 4.71
C VAL A 208 -0.54 -7.58 3.26
N THR A 209 -1.33 -8.62 3.00
CA THR A 209 -1.91 -8.92 1.70
C THR A 209 -3.43 -8.89 1.78
N GLY A 210 -4.08 -8.53 0.67
CA GLY A 210 -5.52 -8.60 0.47
C GLY A 210 -5.88 -9.41 -0.77
N GLY A 211 -6.76 -10.39 -0.60
CA GLY A 211 -7.17 -11.34 -1.64
C GLY A 211 -8.55 -11.06 -2.25
N MET A 212 -8.85 -11.77 -3.34
CA MET A 212 -10.16 -11.75 -4.01
C MET A 212 -11.30 -12.30 -3.13
N ASP A 213 -10.96 -13.22 -2.24
CA ASP A 213 -11.90 -13.90 -1.34
C ASP A 213 -12.29 -13.07 -0.11
N GLY A 214 -11.85 -11.82 -0.03
CA GLY A 214 -12.11 -10.92 1.09
C GLY A 214 -11.19 -11.16 2.29
N THR A 215 -10.21 -12.05 2.17
CA THR A 215 -9.30 -12.31 3.29
C THR A 215 -8.10 -11.35 3.27
N VAL A 216 -7.80 -10.82 4.45
CA VAL A 216 -6.61 -10.03 4.74
C VAL A 216 -5.66 -10.89 5.56
N LYS A 217 -4.43 -11.05 5.10
CA LYS A 217 -3.42 -11.87 5.79
C LYS A 217 -2.20 -11.04 6.13
N VAL A 218 -1.68 -11.24 7.33
CA VAL A 218 -0.42 -10.62 7.78
C VAL A 218 0.66 -11.69 7.83
N TRP A 219 1.84 -11.35 7.34
CA TRP A 219 2.99 -12.23 7.18
C TRP A 219 4.21 -11.58 7.83
N ASP A 220 5.09 -12.39 8.39
CA ASP A 220 6.46 -11.97 8.62
C ASP A 220 7.30 -12.07 7.33
N LEU A 221 8.51 -11.51 7.35
CA LEU A 221 9.40 -11.56 6.19
C LEU A 221 9.96 -12.96 5.88
N GLN A 222 9.75 -13.94 6.76
CA GLN A 222 10.08 -15.34 6.51
C GLN A 222 8.94 -16.09 5.79
N GLY A 223 7.82 -15.41 5.50
CA GLY A 223 6.67 -15.97 4.80
C GLY A 223 5.75 -16.78 5.71
N ARG A 224 5.85 -16.64 7.04
CA ARG A 224 4.91 -17.25 7.97
C ARG A 224 3.70 -16.33 8.13
N GLN A 225 2.51 -16.90 7.97
CA GLN A 225 1.26 -16.20 8.28
C GLN A 225 1.14 -16.04 9.80
N ILE A 226 1.01 -14.81 10.28
CA ILE A 226 0.90 -14.48 11.72
C ILE A 226 -0.51 -14.04 12.12
N ALA A 227 -1.30 -13.53 11.17
CA ALA A 227 -2.70 -13.17 11.40
C ALA A 227 -3.52 -13.30 10.11
N GLU A 228 -4.82 -13.48 10.30
CA GLU A 228 -5.82 -13.51 9.23
C GLU A 228 -7.10 -12.81 9.70
N PHE A 229 -7.64 -11.96 8.84
CA PHE A 229 -8.92 -11.29 9.03
C PHE A 229 -9.80 -11.62 7.82
N ASN A 230 -11.05 -11.99 8.06
CA ASN A 230 -11.99 -12.27 6.99
C ASN A 230 -12.97 -11.10 6.86
N ASP A 231 -13.00 -10.49 5.68
CA ASP A 231 -14.01 -9.53 5.27
C ASP A 231 -15.02 -10.29 4.40
N GLU A 232 -16.17 -10.65 4.98
CA GLU A 232 -17.21 -11.45 4.30
C GLU A 232 -17.89 -10.72 3.12
N LYS A 233 -17.35 -9.56 2.71
CA LYS A 233 -18.02 -8.57 1.86
C LYS A 233 -17.30 -8.30 0.53
N GLY A 234 -16.34 -9.13 0.16
CA GLY A 234 -15.77 -9.17 -1.19
C GLY A 234 -14.29 -8.78 -1.27
N ALA A 235 -13.78 -8.66 -2.50
CA ALA A 235 -12.36 -8.52 -2.77
C ALA A 235 -11.72 -7.27 -2.15
N ILE A 236 -10.51 -7.45 -1.60
CA ILE A 236 -9.72 -6.36 -1.01
C ILE A 236 -8.85 -5.72 -2.10
N TRP A 237 -9.27 -4.57 -2.59
CA TRP A 237 -8.60 -3.85 -3.70
C TRP A 237 -7.49 -2.92 -3.25
N GLY A 238 -7.53 -2.48 -1.99
CA GLY A 238 -6.53 -1.59 -1.41
C GLY A 238 -6.31 -1.94 0.05
N ILE A 239 -5.06 -1.90 0.48
CA ILE A 239 -4.68 -2.19 1.87
C ILE A 239 -3.51 -1.32 2.29
N SER A 240 -3.48 -0.92 3.56
CA SER A 240 -2.35 -0.18 4.12
C SER A 240 -2.30 -0.33 5.63
N PHE A 241 -1.09 -0.33 6.19
CA PHE A 241 -0.88 -0.14 7.62
C PHE A 241 -1.08 1.32 8.02
N GLY A 242 -1.66 1.53 9.19
CA GLY A 242 -1.58 2.79 9.90
C GLY A 242 -0.13 3.14 10.22
N LYS A 243 0.18 4.44 10.37
CA LYS A 243 1.53 4.92 10.68
C LYS A 243 2.10 4.36 11.97
N ASP A 244 1.24 3.91 12.88
CA ASP A 244 1.62 3.29 14.14
C ASP A 244 1.91 1.78 14.03
N GLY A 245 1.67 1.16 12.86
CA GLY A 245 1.82 -0.28 12.62
C GLY A 245 0.72 -1.13 13.27
N LYS A 246 -0.22 -0.54 14.01
CA LYS A 246 -1.20 -1.27 14.85
C LYS A 246 -2.56 -1.43 14.22
N VAL A 247 -2.78 -0.81 13.07
CA VAL A 247 -4.05 -0.85 12.37
C VAL A 247 -3.80 -1.21 10.92
N VAL A 248 -4.62 -2.11 10.39
CA VAL A 248 -4.68 -2.43 8.97
C VAL A 248 -5.99 -1.84 8.44
N ILE A 249 -5.90 -1.16 7.30
CA ILE A 249 -7.05 -0.58 6.62
C ILE A 249 -7.20 -1.28 5.28
N GLY A 250 -8.37 -1.85 5.00
CA GLY A 250 -8.69 -2.49 3.73
C GLY A 250 -9.92 -1.85 3.11
N GLY A 251 -9.92 -1.76 1.78
CA GLY A 251 -11.05 -1.24 1.01
C GLY A 251 -11.69 -2.31 0.14
N HIS A 252 -13.02 -2.41 0.20
CA HIS A 252 -13.85 -3.22 -0.69
C HIS A 252 -15.16 -2.46 -0.98
N GLU A 253 -15.67 -2.51 -2.22
CA GLU A 253 -16.98 -1.98 -2.61
C GLU A 253 -17.35 -0.56 -2.08
N GLY A 254 -16.38 0.35 -1.97
CA GLY A 254 -16.60 1.71 -1.47
C GLY A 254 -16.66 1.86 0.05
N LEU A 255 -16.46 0.77 0.79
CA LEU A 255 -16.26 0.75 2.23
C LEU A 255 -14.78 0.63 2.57
N ALA A 256 -14.40 1.16 3.74
CA ALA A 256 -13.09 0.95 4.34
C ALA A 256 -13.28 0.31 5.72
N GLN A 257 -12.62 -0.82 5.95
CA GLN A 257 -12.63 -1.52 7.24
C GLN A 257 -11.28 -1.37 7.94
N LEU A 258 -11.34 -1.25 9.27
CA LEU A 258 -10.20 -1.11 10.15
C LEU A 258 -10.07 -2.36 11.03
N TRP A 259 -8.95 -3.05 10.93
CA TRP A 259 -8.59 -4.14 11.83
C TRP A 259 -7.47 -3.72 12.74
N LYS A 260 -7.61 -3.98 14.05
CA LYS A 260 -6.51 -3.80 14.99
C LYS A 260 -5.59 -5.01 14.87
N PHE A 261 -4.34 -4.74 14.52
CA PHE A 261 -3.25 -5.70 14.54
C PHE A 261 -2.41 -5.44 15.79
N ARG A 262 -2.39 -6.41 16.71
CA ARG A 262 -1.63 -6.33 17.96
C ARG A 262 -0.88 -7.63 18.15
N GLU A 263 0.37 -7.53 18.54
CA GLU A 263 1.17 -8.70 18.93
C GLU A 263 0.65 -9.31 20.23
N LEU A 264 0.95 -10.59 20.41
CA LEU A 264 0.56 -11.36 21.60
C LEU A 264 1.03 -10.70 22.90
N ASP A 265 2.22 -10.09 22.92
CA ASP A 265 2.72 -9.40 24.11
C ASP A 265 1.92 -8.14 24.45
N ALA A 266 1.44 -7.40 23.45
CA ALA A 266 0.53 -6.28 23.69
C ALA A 266 -0.83 -6.75 24.24
N LEU A 267 -1.34 -7.90 23.77
CA LEU A 267 -2.57 -8.51 24.30
C LEU A 267 -2.39 -9.07 25.72
N LEU A 268 -1.22 -9.66 26.01
CA LEU A 268 -0.89 -10.15 27.34
C LEU A 268 -0.74 -9.00 28.33
N ASN A 269 -0.12 -7.89 27.92
CA ASN A 269 -0.01 -6.70 28.77
C ASN A 269 -1.38 -6.08 29.08
N ASP A 270 -2.27 -5.94 28.09
CA ASP A 270 -3.63 -5.46 28.32
C ASP A 270 -4.40 -6.42 29.26
N GLY A 271 -4.22 -7.73 29.09
CA GLY A 271 -4.78 -8.74 29.99
C GLY A 271 -4.25 -8.60 31.42
N CYS A 272 -2.96 -8.32 31.57
CA CYS A 272 -2.33 -8.07 32.86
C CYS A 272 -2.78 -6.76 33.50
N GLU A 273 -2.95 -5.68 32.74
CA GLU A 273 -3.53 -4.43 33.26
C GLU A 273 -4.97 -4.62 33.73
N TRP A 274 -5.78 -5.36 32.97
CA TRP A 274 -7.14 -5.71 33.37
C TRP A 274 -7.17 -6.52 34.65
N LEU A 275 -6.30 -7.54 34.75
CA LEU A 275 -6.13 -8.37 35.94
C LEU A 275 -5.67 -7.54 37.16
N GLN A 276 -4.75 -6.59 36.98
CA GLN A 276 -4.34 -5.66 38.03
C GLN A 276 -5.50 -4.77 38.48
N GLY A 277 -6.34 -4.29 37.55
CA GLY A 277 -7.56 -3.54 37.85
C GLY A 277 -8.57 -4.37 38.67
N TYR A 278 -8.78 -5.62 38.28
CA TYR A 278 -9.62 -6.57 39.01
C TYR A 278 -9.10 -6.82 40.44
N MET A 279 -7.80 -7.07 40.59
CA MET A 279 -7.16 -7.34 41.89
C MET A 279 -7.23 -6.18 42.88
N LYS A 280 -7.37 -4.92 42.42
CA LYS A 280 -7.63 -3.77 43.31
C LYS A 280 -8.95 -3.88 44.06
N SER A 281 -9.93 -4.61 43.51
CA SER A 281 -11.26 -4.80 44.10
C SER A 281 -11.47 -6.18 44.73
N HIS A 282 -10.60 -7.15 44.44
CA HIS A 282 -10.70 -8.55 44.86
C HIS A 282 -9.34 -9.05 45.41
N SER A 283 -8.89 -8.47 46.52
CA SER A 283 -7.52 -8.65 47.02
C SER A 283 -7.21 -10.01 47.68
N ASN A 284 -8.21 -10.89 47.82
CA ASN A 284 -8.07 -12.21 48.46
C ASN A 284 -7.82 -13.36 47.47
N ASP A 285 -7.85 -13.12 46.15
CA ASP A 285 -7.57 -14.12 45.13
C ASP A 285 -6.06 -14.18 44.83
N VAL A 286 -5.35 -15.00 45.60
CA VAL A 286 -3.87 -15.06 45.60
C VAL A 286 -3.31 -15.85 44.41
N GLU A 287 -4.07 -16.80 43.83
CA GLU A 287 -3.60 -17.68 42.73
C GLU A 287 -3.35 -16.97 41.39
N ILE A 288 -3.84 -15.74 41.21
CA ILE A 288 -3.75 -15.00 39.94
C ILE A 288 -2.51 -14.09 39.89
N ARG A 289 -1.80 -13.93 41.01
CA ARG A 289 -0.68 -12.98 41.12
C ARG A 289 0.54 -13.36 40.28
N ASP A 290 0.75 -14.64 40.00
CA ASP A 290 1.99 -15.13 39.39
C ASP A 290 1.97 -15.09 37.86
N VAL A 291 0.83 -14.79 37.24
CA VAL A 291 0.68 -14.79 35.76
C VAL A 291 1.33 -13.57 35.10
N CYS A 292 1.46 -12.45 35.83
CA CYS A 292 1.92 -11.16 35.29
C CYS A 292 3.19 -10.61 35.97
N GLN A 293 3.92 -11.43 36.74
CA GLN A 293 5.10 -10.97 37.49
C GLN A 293 6.39 -10.89 36.67
N ASP A 294 6.44 -11.53 35.51
CA ASP A 294 7.64 -11.60 34.65
C ASP A 294 7.48 -10.92 33.26
N LYS A 295 6.46 -10.05 33.08
CA LYS A 295 6.21 -9.33 31.82
C LYS A 295 6.07 -7.82 32.00
#